data_AF-A0A850HX06-F1
#
_entry.id   AF-A0A850HX06-F1
#
_cell.length_a   1.000
_cell.length_b   1.000
_cell.length_c   1.000
_cell.angle_alpha   90.00
_cell.angle_beta   90.00
_cell.angle_gamma   90.00
#
_symmetry.space_group_name_H-M   'P 1'
#
loop_
_entity.id
_entity.type
_entity.pdbx_description
1 polymer ?
#
loop_
_entity_poly.entity_id
_entity_poly.type
_entity_poly.pdbx_seq_one_letter_code
_entity_poly.pdbx_strand_id
1 'polypeptide(L)'
;MQEKKRAERRINTFLMVDGHDVAHARKHMLALSVQNGAAATAEFEEAARIEGRTAQELAAVILAKPDELMVKENKRRGLIVAVRNAHSLAELNKILADNGVPAHYEDQRLALLP
;
A
#
# COMPACT_ATOMS: atom_id res chain seq x y z
N MET A 1 -14.56 5.79 -22.22
CA MET A 1 -14.94 6.08 -20.81
C MET A 1 -15.00 4.81 -19.95
N GLN A 2 -15.57 3.70 -20.43
CA GLN A 2 -15.64 2.43 -19.68
C GLN A 2 -14.26 1.81 -19.39
N GLU A 3 -13.32 1.83 -20.35
CA GLU A 3 -11.97 1.27 -20.15
C GLU A 3 -11.16 1.98 -19.05
N LYS A 4 -11.29 3.31 -18.93
CA LYS A 4 -10.71 4.07 -17.81
C LYS A 4 -11.28 3.62 -16.46
N LYS A 5 -12.59 3.38 -16.39
CA LYS A 5 -13.24 2.86 -15.18
C LYS A 5 -12.79 1.44 -14.83
N ARG A 6 -12.54 0.57 -15.82
CA ARG A 6 -11.97 -0.77 -15.60
C ARG A 6 -10.54 -0.69 -15.07
N ALA A 7 -9.69 0.15 -15.67
CA ALA A 7 -8.33 0.38 -15.22
C ALA A 7 -8.27 0.95 -13.79
N GLU A 8 -9.11 1.94 -13.46
CA GLU A 8 -9.20 2.48 -12.09
C GLU A 8 -9.59 1.39 -11.08
N ARG A 9 -10.55 0.51 -11.44
CA ARG A 9 -10.93 -0.62 -10.59
C ARG A 9 -9.76 -1.57 -10.35
N ARG A 10 -9.06 -1.98 -11.42
CA ARG A 10 -7.87 -2.85 -11.33
C ARG A 10 -6.82 -2.27 -10.40
N ILE A 11 -6.50 -0.98 -10.55
CA ILE A 11 -5.55 -0.27 -9.70
C ILE A 11 -6.01 -0.26 -8.25
N ASN A 12 -7.28 0.06 -7.99
CA ASN A 12 -7.83 0.10 -6.64
C ASN A 12 -7.81 -1.27 -5.97
N THR A 13 -8.16 -2.34 -6.67
CA THR A 13 -8.10 -3.71 -6.14
C THR A 13 -6.66 -4.13 -5.88
N PHE A 14 -5.75 -3.86 -6.81
CA PHE A 14 -4.35 -4.26 -6.71
C PHE A 14 -3.61 -3.56 -5.56
N LEU A 15 -3.91 -2.28 -5.34
CA LEU A 15 -3.30 -1.46 -4.28
C LEU A 15 -4.22 -1.27 -3.08
N MET A 16 -5.20 -2.17 -2.89
CA MET A 16 -6.09 -2.14 -1.74
C MET A 16 -5.30 -2.42 -0.46
N VAL A 17 -5.63 -1.69 0.60
CA VAL A 17 -5.09 -1.95 1.94
C VAL A 17 -5.57 -3.32 2.42
N ASP A 18 -4.63 -4.15 2.88
CA ASP A 18 -4.92 -5.49 3.41
C ASP A 18 -4.70 -5.60 4.93
N GLY A 19 -4.82 -6.81 5.48
CA GLY A 19 -4.63 -7.03 6.91
C GLY A 19 -3.19 -6.83 7.39
N HIS A 20 -2.19 -7.04 6.53
CA HIS A 20 -0.78 -6.85 6.86
C HIS A 20 -0.45 -5.36 6.93
N ASP A 21 -1.00 -4.59 6.00
CA ASP A 21 -0.92 -3.13 5.99
C ASP A 21 -1.45 -2.51 7.30
N VAL A 22 -2.61 -2.96 7.78
CA VAL A 22 -3.19 -2.49 9.06
C VAL A 22 -2.34 -2.88 10.26
N ALA A 23 -1.71 -4.06 10.23
CA ALA A 23 -0.76 -4.46 11.27
C ALA A 23 0.49 -3.57 11.26
N HIS A 24 1.00 -3.22 10.08
CA HIS A 24 2.12 -2.30 9.92
C HIS A 24 1.80 -0.90 10.46
N ALA A 25 0.63 -0.34 10.12
CA ALA A 25 0.16 0.94 10.67
C ALA A 25 0.14 0.96 12.20
N ARG A 26 -0.40 -0.10 12.81
CA ARG A 26 -0.46 -0.21 14.28
C ARG A 26 0.93 -0.24 14.90
N LYS A 27 1.86 -0.99 14.32
CA LYS A 27 3.27 -1.01 14.77
C LYS A 27 3.94 0.35 14.63
N HIS A 28 3.70 1.04 13.51
CA HIS A 28 4.24 2.38 13.28
C HIS A 28 3.67 3.40 14.29
N MET A 29 2.37 3.34 14.58
CA MET A 29 1.74 4.18 15.60
C MET A 29 2.29 3.92 17.01
N LEU A 30 2.48 2.64 17.38
CA LEU A 30 3.12 2.28 18.65
C LEU A 30 4.56 2.80 18.74
N ALA A 31 5.34 2.64 17.67
CA ALA A 31 6.68 3.18 17.59
C ALA A 31 6.67 4.72 17.74
N LEU A 32 5.74 5.42 17.10
CA LEU A 32 5.58 6.87 17.23
C LEU A 32 5.25 7.27 18.68
N SER A 33 4.35 6.55 19.35
CA SER A 33 4.02 6.79 20.76
C SER A 33 5.23 6.62 21.66
N VAL A 34 6.01 5.54 21.49
CA VAL A 34 7.24 5.27 22.26
C VAL A 34 8.30 6.33 21.98
N GLN A 35 8.48 6.74 20.72
CA GLN A 35 9.40 7.80 20.33
C GLN A 35 9.05 9.15 20.98
N ASN A 36 7.76 9.42 21.17
CA ASN A 36 7.25 10.62 21.84
C ASN A 36 7.24 10.51 23.37
N GLY A 37 7.82 9.45 23.94
CA GLY A 37 8.00 9.29 25.39
C GLY A 37 6.88 8.54 26.11
N ALA A 38 5.95 7.91 25.40
CA ALA A 38 5.03 6.96 26.03
C ALA A 38 5.78 5.70 26.49
N ALA A 39 5.28 5.06 27.55
CA ALA A 39 5.78 3.76 27.97
C ALA A 39 5.52 2.71 26.87
N ALA A 40 6.53 1.89 26.57
CA ALA A 40 6.38 0.78 25.65
C ALA A 40 5.48 -0.30 26.26
N THR A 41 4.71 -0.99 25.42
CA THR A 41 3.97 -2.17 25.87
C THR A 41 4.94 -3.33 26.10
N ALA A 42 4.55 -4.28 26.96
CA ALA A 42 5.38 -5.47 27.24
C ALA A 42 5.76 -6.25 25.96
N GLU A 43 4.82 -6.34 25.01
CA GLU A 43 5.08 -6.99 23.70
C GLU A 43 6.12 -6.23 22.87
N PHE A 44 6.14 -4.89 22.93
CA PHE A 44 7.08 -4.07 22.20
C PHE A 44 8.48 -4.09 22.82
N GLU A 45 8.56 -4.13 24.16
CA GLU A 45 9.82 -4.33 24.89
C GLU A 45 10.41 -5.71 24.62
N GLU A 46 9.57 -6.75 24.59
CA GLU A 46 10.01 -8.11 24.26
C GLU A 46 10.57 -8.18 22.84
N ALA A 47 9.89 -7.56 21.86
CA ALA A 47 10.39 -7.47 20.49
C ALA A 47 11.74 -6.74 20.42
N ALA A 48 11.89 -5.64 21.14
CA ALA A 48 13.16 -4.91 21.20
C ALA A 48 14.28 -5.76 21.81
N ARG A 49 13.98 -6.51 22.89
CA ARG A 49 14.92 -7.42 23.54
C ARG A 49 15.37 -8.55 22.60
N ILE A 50 14.45 -9.16 21.85
CA ILE A 50 14.78 -10.20 20.86
C ILE A 50 15.72 -9.63 19.78
N GLU A 51 15.53 -8.37 19.37
CA GLU A 51 16.40 -7.68 18.41
C GLU A 51 17.70 -7.13 19.02
N GLY A 52 17.93 -7.31 20.34
CA GLY A 52 19.10 -6.80 21.05
C GLY A 52 19.14 -5.27 21.16
N ARG A 53 17.98 -4.62 21.18
CA ARG A 53 17.80 -3.16 21.18
C ARG A 53 16.95 -2.72 22.37
N THR A 54 17.04 -1.44 22.70
CA THR A 54 16.05 -0.77 23.56
C THR A 54 14.75 -0.52 22.79
N ALA A 55 13.63 -0.35 23.49
CA ALA A 55 12.36 0.02 22.85
C ALA A 55 12.47 1.32 22.03
N GLN A 56 13.31 2.26 22.46
CA GLN A 56 13.49 3.56 21.81
C GLN A 56 14.31 3.40 20.52
N GLU A 57 15.34 2.56 20.53
CA GLU A 57 16.08 2.22 19.32
C GLU A 57 15.22 1.44 18.32
N LEU A 58 14.40 0.50 18.79
CA LEU A 58 13.46 -0.22 17.93
C LEU A 58 12.42 0.73 17.31
N ALA A 59 11.87 1.66 18.10
CA ALA A 59 10.95 2.68 17.62
C ALA A 59 11.59 3.55 16.53
N ALA A 60 12.81 4.04 16.75
CA ALA A 60 13.54 4.82 15.76
C ALA A 60 13.80 4.04 14.46
N VAL A 61 14.12 2.75 14.55
CA VAL A 61 14.31 1.88 13.38
C VAL A 61 13.02 1.68 12.60
N ILE A 62 11.90 1.46 13.29
CA ILE A 62 10.59 1.29 12.66
C ILE A 62 10.19 2.59 11.93
N LEU A 63 10.37 3.75 12.57
CA LEU A 63 10.02 5.05 12.00
C LEU A 63 10.98 5.50 10.88
N ALA A 64 12.21 4.98 10.85
CA ALA A 64 13.16 5.24 9.77
C ALA A 64 12.79 4.50 8.47
N LYS A 65 11.96 3.45 8.55
CA LYS A 65 11.44 2.77 7.35
C LYS A 65 10.39 3.66 6.68
N PRO A 66 10.37 3.74 5.34
CA PRO A 66 9.33 4.47 4.64
C PRO A 66 7.96 3.89 5.01
N ASP A 67 6.98 4.77 5.22
CA ASP A 67 5.60 4.37 5.48
C ASP A 67 5.04 3.67 4.24
N GLU A 68 5.06 2.34 4.26
CA GLU A 68 4.68 1.48 3.14
C GLU A 68 3.22 1.72 2.71
N LEU A 69 2.35 2.10 3.65
CA LEU A 69 0.96 2.45 3.35
C LEU A 69 0.87 3.74 2.56
N MET A 70 1.60 4.76 3.00
CA MET A 70 1.66 6.03 2.28
C MET A 70 2.30 5.86 0.90
N VAL A 71 3.34 5.02 0.78
CA VAL A 71 3.96 4.68 -0.51
C VAL A 71 2.94 3.99 -1.43
N LYS A 72 2.19 3.01 -0.92
CA LYS A 72 1.16 2.27 -1.67
C LYS A 72 0.02 3.20 -2.12
N GLU A 73 -0.46 4.06 -1.24
CA GLU A 73 -1.51 5.04 -1.53
C GLU A 73 -1.04 6.11 -2.55
N ASN A 74 0.19 6.61 -2.41
CA ASN A 74 0.76 7.55 -3.37
C ASN A 74 0.92 6.91 -4.75
N LYS A 75 1.37 5.66 -4.82
CA LYS A 75 1.42 4.89 -6.07
C LYS A 75 0.03 4.75 -6.67
N ARG A 76 -0.99 4.41 -5.86
CA ARG A 76 -2.39 4.29 -6.32
C ARG A 76 -2.90 5.60 -6.91
N ARG A 77 -2.73 6.72 -6.20
CA ARG A 77 -3.12 8.06 -6.67
C ARG A 77 -2.43 8.44 -7.98
N GLY A 78 -1.12 8.22 -8.06
CA GLY A 78 -0.32 8.50 -9.26
C GLY A 78 -0.83 7.72 -10.48
N LEU A 79 -1.11 6.43 -10.32
CA LEU A 79 -1.65 5.59 -11.39
C LEU A 79 -3.05 5.98 -11.82
N ILE A 80 -3.93 6.36 -10.89
CA ILE A 80 -5.27 6.86 -11.21
C ILE A 80 -5.17 8.14 -12.05
N VAL A 81 -4.31 9.08 -11.65
CA VAL A 81 -4.09 10.32 -12.43
C VAL A 81 -3.56 9.99 -13.82
N ALA A 82 -2.58 9.10 -13.94
CA ALA A 82 -2.04 8.67 -15.24
C ALA A 82 -3.11 8.06 -16.14
N VAL A 83 -3.92 7.12 -15.63
CA VAL A 83 -5.03 6.51 -16.38
C VAL A 83 -6.11 7.52 -16.78
N ARG A 84 -6.41 8.49 -15.93
CA ARG A 84 -7.36 9.58 -16.25
C ARG A 84 -6.84 10.46 -17.38
N ASN A 85 -5.55 10.70 -17.44
CA ASN A 85 -4.90 11.53 -18.47
C ASN A 85 -4.61 10.77 -19.77
N ALA A 86 -4.60 9.43 -19.77
CA ALA A 86 -4.35 8.65 -20.98
C ALA A 86 -5.32 8.99 -22.13
N HIS A 87 -4.79 9.19 -23.34
CA HIS A 87 -5.54 9.60 -24.52
C HIS A 87 -5.95 8.42 -25.40
N SER A 88 -5.34 7.25 -25.22
CA SER A 88 -5.62 6.05 -26.00
C SER A 88 -5.71 4.78 -25.15
N LEU A 89 -6.34 3.74 -25.72
CA LEU A 89 -6.38 2.42 -25.10
C LEU A 89 -4.98 1.78 -25.01
N ALA A 90 -4.13 2.00 -26.02
CA ALA A 90 -2.76 1.51 -26.03
C ALA A 90 -1.94 2.10 -24.88
N GLU A 91 -2.08 3.41 -24.64
CA GLU A 91 -1.43 4.11 -23.53
C GLU A 91 -1.91 3.61 -22.16
N LEU A 92 -3.22 3.40 -22.03
CA LEU A 92 -3.81 2.85 -20.80
C LEU A 92 -3.32 1.44 -20.51
N ASN A 93 -3.27 0.57 -21.52
CA ASN A 93 -2.72 -0.79 -21.37
C ASN A 93 -1.23 -0.77 -21.05
N LYS A 94 -0.46 0.16 -21.63
CA LYS A 94 0.95 0.36 -21.32
C LYS A 94 1.16 0.79 -19.85
N ILE A 95 0.39 1.77 -19.36
CA ILE A 95 0.46 2.20 -17.95
C ILE A 95 0.23 1.02 -16.99
N LEU A 96 -0.77 0.18 -17.27
CA LEU A 96 -1.08 -0.98 -16.44
C LEU A 96 0.03 -2.04 -16.50
N ALA A 97 0.56 -2.33 -17.69
CA ALA A 97 1.63 -3.30 -17.90
C ALA A 97 2.95 -2.86 -17.24
N ASP A 98 3.38 -1.62 -17.47
CA ASP A 98 4.61 -1.04 -16.93
C ASP A 98 4.61 -1.04 -15.38
N ASN A 99 3.42 -1.02 -14.77
CA ASN A 99 3.25 -1.03 -13.32
C ASN A 99 2.84 -2.40 -12.75
N GLY A 100 2.80 -3.44 -13.58
CA GLY A 100 2.47 -4.81 -13.19
C GLY A 100 1.05 -4.96 -12.63
N VAL A 101 0.11 -4.09 -13.01
CA VAL A 101 -1.27 -4.16 -12.53
C VAL A 101 -1.97 -5.35 -13.19
N PRO A 102 -2.35 -6.40 -12.44
CA PRO A 102 -2.92 -7.60 -13.01
C PRO A 102 -4.30 -7.35 -13.62
N ALA A 103 -4.73 -8.24 -14.52
CA ALA A 103 -6.09 -8.24 -15.02
C ALA A 103 -7.07 -8.55 -13.88
N HIS A 104 -8.23 -7.89 -13.85
CA HIS A 104 -9.26 -8.21 -12.86
C HIS A 104 -10.08 -9.42 -13.34
N TYR A 105 -10.50 -10.30 -12.43
CA TYR A 105 -11.35 -11.45 -12.79
C TYR A 105 -12.67 -10.99 -13.44
N GLU A 106 -13.20 -9.82 -13.04
CA GLU A 106 -14.42 -9.25 -13.65
C GLU A 106 -14.22 -8.79 -15.10
N ASP A 107 -12.99 -8.47 -15.52
CA ASP A 107 -12.71 -8.13 -16.92
C ASP A 107 -12.93 -9.35 -17.82
N GLN A 108 -12.58 -10.55 -17.33
CA GLN A 108 -12.83 -11.81 -18.02
C GLN A 108 -14.31 -12.19 -18.00
N ARG A 109 -15.01 -11.95 -16.88
CA ARG A 109 -16.45 -12.21 -16.74
C ARG A 109 -17.30 -11.33 -17.67
N LEU A 110 -16.90 -10.07 -17.89
CA LEU A 110 -17.58 -9.16 -18.82
C LEU A 110 -17.38 -9.54 -20.29
N ALA A 111 -16.26 -10.18 -20.65
CA ALA A 111 -16.02 -10.70 -21.99
C ALA A 111 -16.86 -11.96 -22.32
N LEU A 112 -17.42 -12.60 -21.30
CA LEU A 112 -18.23 -13.82 -21.41
C LEU A 112 -19.75 -13.56 -21.34
N LEU A 113 -20.17 -12.30 -21.16
CA LEU A 113 -21.57 -11.91 -21.21
C LEU A 113 -21.92 -11.49 -22.65
N PRO A 114 -22.99 -12.07 -23.25
CA PRO A 114 -23.39 -11.81 -24.63
C PRO A 114 -23.87 -10.38 -24.88
#